data_AF-A0A945FJ70-F1
#
_entry.id   AF-A0A945FJ70-F1
#
_cell.length_a   1.000
_cell.length_b   1.000
_cell.length_c   1.000
_cell.angle_alpha   90.00
_cell.angle_beta   90.00
_cell.angle_gamma   90.00
#
_symmetry.space_group_name_H-M   'P 1'
#
loop_
_entity.id
_entity.type
_entity.pdbx_description
1 polymer ?
#
loop_
_entity_poly.entity_id
_entity_poly.type
_entity_poly.pdbx_seq_one_letter_code
_entity_poly.pdbx_strand_id
1 'polypeptide(L)'
;MWRDYLAKAQINLSAAERYIDAMSKLYPDRASDTTAGPGNEGTVYMPFPDDDDLDIEIHETLSEISSDLLLETGVSIVLMPGPE
;
A
#
# COMPACT_ATOMS: atom_id res chain seq x y z
N MET A 1 24.67 -10.98 0.73
CA MET A 1 23.58 -11.96 0.51
C MET A 1 22.52 -11.83 1.60
N TRP A 2 22.66 -12.33 2.83
CA TRP A 2 21.57 -12.20 3.85
C TRP A 2 21.31 -10.75 4.34
N ARG A 3 22.35 -9.91 4.41
CA ARG A 3 22.23 -8.49 4.80
C ARG A 3 21.42 -7.66 3.80
N ASP A 4 21.58 -7.91 2.51
CA ASP A 4 20.82 -7.26 1.44
C ASP A 4 19.33 -7.61 1.51
N TYR A 5 19.00 -8.86 1.87
CA TYR A 5 17.62 -9.29 2.09
C TYR A 5 16.97 -8.57 3.26
N LEU A 6 17.66 -8.43 4.39
CA LEU A 6 17.13 -7.71 5.55
C LEU A 6 16.98 -6.20 5.28
N ALA A 7 17.94 -5.60 4.57
CA ALA A 7 17.85 -4.19 4.18
C ALA A 7 16.68 -3.93 3.23
N LYS A 8 16.48 -4.78 2.23
CA LYS A 8 15.31 -4.71 1.34
C LYS A 8 14.01 -4.96 2.08
N ALA A 9 13.94 -5.98 2.93
CA ALA A 9 12.74 -6.26 3.73
C ALA A 9 12.38 -5.08 4.66
N GLN A 10 13.39 -4.37 5.21
CA GLN A 10 13.15 -3.20 6.05
C GLN A 10 12.70 -1.97 5.24
N ILE A 11 13.25 -1.77 4.03
CA ILE A 11 12.80 -0.71 3.10
C ILE A 11 11.35 -0.99 2.64
N ASN A 12 11.03 -2.24 2.32
CA ASN A 12 9.72 -2.63 1.84
C ASN A 12 8.63 -2.55 2.91
N LEU A 13 8.94 -2.90 4.17
CA LEU A 13 8.04 -2.68 5.31
C LEU A 13 7.72 -1.18 5.44
N SER A 14 8.74 -0.33 5.29
CA SER A 14 8.56 1.12 5.35
C SER A 14 7.70 1.68 4.22
N ALA A 15 7.70 1.06 3.03
CA ALA A 15 6.89 1.50 1.90
C ALA A 15 5.40 1.19 2.10
N ALA A 16 5.05 -0.03 2.53
CA ALA A 16 3.67 -0.40 2.83
C ALA A 16 3.09 0.42 4.01
N GLU A 17 3.89 0.63 5.06
CA GLU A 17 3.49 1.48 6.19
C GLU A 17 3.27 2.94 5.77
N ARG A 18 4.14 3.50 4.92
CA ARG A 18 3.98 4.86 4.37
C ARG A 18 2.74 4.98 3.49
N TYR A 19 2.45 3.95 2.69
CA TYR A 19 1.25 3.90 1.88
C TYR A 19 -0.01 3.91 2.75
N ILE A 20 -0.06 3.08 3.80
CA ILE A 20 -1.18 3.03 4.75
C ILE A 20 -1.31 4.34 5.53
N ASP A 21 -0.21 4.98 5.93
CA ASP A 21 -0.22 6.29 6.60
C ASP A 21 -0.76 7.41 5.70
N ALA A 22 -0.30 7.46 4.43
CA ALA A 22 -0.80 8.42 3.45
C ALA A 22 -2.30 8.20 3.17
N MET A 23 -2.72 6.95 3.01
CA MET A 23 -4.13 6.60 2.88
C MET A 23 -4.93 6.97 4.13
N SER A 24 -4.43 6.72 5.34
CA SER A 24 -5.13 7.03 6.60
C SER A 24 -5.40 8.52 6.77
N LYS A 25 -4.56 9.39 6.21
CA LYS A 25 -4.74 10.85 6.27
C LYS A 25 -5.84 11.36 5.34
N LEU A 26 -6.01 10.70 4.20
CA LEU A 26 -6.98 11.10 3.17
C LEU A 26 -8.32 10.35 3.33
N TYR A 27 -8.26 9.08 3.70
CA TYR A 27 -9.36 8.13 3.80
C TYR A 27 -9.27 7.27 5.09
N PRO A 28 -9.43 7.89 6.27
CA PRO A 28 -9.24 7.22 7.57
C PRO A 28 -10.15 6.01 7.78
N ASP A 29 -11.40 6.08 7.31
CA ASP A 29 -12.36 4.98 7.41
C ASP A 29 -11.90 3.74 6.63
N ARG A 30 -11.26 3.92 5.47
CA ARG A 30 -10.81 2.81 4.61
C ARG A 30 -9.44 2.26 5.01
N ALA A 31 -8.57 3.12 5.53
CA ALA A 31 -7.25 2.70 5.97
C ALA A 31 -7.30 1.79 7.20
N SER A 32 -8.33 1.94 8.05
CA SER A 32 -8.53 1.08 9.23
C SER A 32 -8.73 -0.40 8.87
N ASP A 33 -9.28 -0.67 7.69
CA ASP A 33 -9.47 -2.03 7.18
C ASP A 33 -8.32 -2.49 6.28
N THR A 34 -7.31 -1.63 6.07
CA THR A 34 -6.17 -1.90 5.21
C THR A 34 -5.01 -2.46 6.03
N THR A 35 -4.35 -3.51 5.54
CA THR A 35 -3.24 -4.18 6.25
C THR A 35 -2.08 -4.47 5.32
N ALA A 36 -0.85 -4.28 5.80
CA ALA A 36 0.35 -4.69 5.10
C ALA A 36 0.47 -6.22 5.09
N GLY A 37 0.77 -6.79 3.93
CA GLY A 37 0.83 -8.23 3.75
C GLY A 37 2.01 -8.93 4.41
N PRO A 38 1.89 -10.22 4.76
CA PRO A 38 3.01 -10.99 5.26
C PRO A 38 4.02 -11.20 4.12
N GLY A 39 5.23 -10.67 4.28
CA GLY A 39 6.30 -10.81 3.29
C GLY A 39 7.18 -9.59 3.10
N ASN A 40 6.82 -8.40 3.61
CA ASN A 40 7.59 -7.17 3.40
C ASN A 40 7.91 -6.95 1.91
N GLU A 41 6.95 -7.09 0.99
CA GLU A 41 7.21 -7.03 -0.46
C GLU A 41 6.34 -5.98 -1.18
N GLY A 42 5.77 -5.03 -0.45
CA GLY A 42 4.90 -4.00 -1.05
C GLY A 42 3.46 -4.46 -1.25
N THR A 43 3.07 -5.64 -0.75
CA THR A 43 1.67 -6.05 -0.77
C THR A 43 0.87 -5.32 0.30
N VAL A 44 -0.20 -4.64 -0.10
CA VAL A 44 -1.19 -4.01 0.78
C VAL A 44 -2.54 -4.65 0.50
N TYR A 45 -3.15 -5.22 1.54
CA TYR A 45 -4.50 -5.75 1.49
C TYR A 45 -5.46 -4.63 1.83
N MET A 46 -6.33 -4.28 0.89
CA MET A 46 -7.35 -3.24 1.07
C MET A 46 -8.69 -3.83 0.64
N PRO A 47 -9.75 -3.74 1.46
CA PRO A 47 -11.09 -4.00 1.00
C PRO A 47 -11.51 -2.85 0.07
N PHE A 48 -11.48 -3.10 -1.23
CA PHE A 48 -12.16 -2.24 -2.20
C PHE A 48 -13.65 -2.61 -2.17
N PRO A 49 -14.56 -1.65 -1.90
CA PRO A 49 -15.94 -1.86 -2.27
C PRO A 49 -16.03 -1.91 -3.79
N ASP A 50 -16.65 -2.97 -4.31
CA ASP A 50 -17.13 -2.98 -5.69
C ASP A 50 -18.20 -1.88 -5.82
N ASP A 51 -17.99 -0.95 -6.76
CA ASP A 51 -18.91 0.09 -7.24
C ASP A 51 -19.18 1.33 -6.37
N ASP A 52 -18.57 2.48 -6.74
CA ASP A 52 -19.22 3.79 -6.94
C ASP A 52 -18.25 4.80 -7.64
N ASP A 53 -18.74 5.85 -8.31
CA ASP A 53 -17.91 6.90 -8.96
C ASP A 53 -16.92 7.59 -7.99
N LEU A 54 -17.21 7.53 -6.69
CA LEU A 54 -16.32 7.97 -5.61
C LEU A 54 -15.01 7.16 -5.56
N ASP A 55 -15.00 5.95 -6.11
CA ASP A 55 -13.83 5.08 -6.18
C ASP A 55 -12.83 5.50 -7.25
N ILE A 56 -13.21 6.28 -8.27
CA ILE A 56 -12.28 6.71 -9.32
C ILE A 56 -11.26 7.72 -8.76
N GLU A 57 -11.72 8.76 -8.06
CA GLU A 57 -10.84 9.76 -7.45
C GLU A 57 -9.92 9.14 -6.39
N ILE A 58 -10.47 8.22 -5.58
CA ILE A 58 -9.70 7.46 -4.59
C ILE A 58 -8.66 6.60 -5.31
N HIS A 59 -9.03 5.89 -6.37
CA HIS A 59 -8.13 5.03 -7.13
C HIS A 59 -7.01 5.82 -7.81
N GLU A 60 -7.31 6.97 -8.41
CA GLU A 60 -6.30 7.87 -9.00
C GLU A 60 -5.32 8.35 -7.93
N THR A 61 -5.84 8.86 -6.80
CA THR A 61 -5.02 9.35 -5.68
C THR A 61 -4.11 8.26 -5.10
N LEU A 62 -4.65 7.06 -4.89
CA LEU A 62 -3.90 5.92 -4.38
C LEU A 62 -2.87 5.40 -5.40
N SER A 63 -3.20 5.45 -6.70
CA SER A 63 -2.28 5.13 -7.78
C SER A 63 -1.10 6.10 -7.83
N GLU A 64 -1.33 7.40 -7.62
CA GLU A 64 -0.26 8.39 -7.51
C GLU A 64 0.67 8.11 -6.32
N ILE A 65 0.11 7.88 -5.12
CA ILE A 65 0.90 7.55 -3.92
C ILE A 65 1.74 6.28 -4.15
N SER A 66 1.18 5.25 -4.80
CA SER A 66 1.90 4.03 -5.12
C SER A 66 3.06 4.26 -6.11
N SER A 67 2.87 5.18 -7.06
CA SER A 67 3.86 5.53 -8.08
C SER A 67 5.02 6.33 -7.50
N ASP A 68 4.74 7.30 -6.64
CA ASP A 68 5.77 8.05 -5.90
C ASP A 68 6.61 7.11 -5.02
N LEU A 69 5.96 6.22 -4.26
CA LEU A 69 6.67 5.24 -3.43
C LEU A 69 7.52 4.29 -4.27
N LEU A 70 7.07 3.88 -5.46
CA LEU A 70 7.85 3.04 -6.37
C LEU A 70 9.13 3.76 -6.84
N LEU A 71 9.04 5.04 -7.17
CA LEU A 71 10.19 5.84 -7.60
C LEU A 71 11.17 6.11 -6.45
N GLU A 72 10.66 6.34 -5.24
CA GLU A 72 11.48 6.64 -4.07
C GLU A 72 12.15 5.40 -3.46
N THR A 73 11.42 4.28 -3.40
CA THR A 73 11.84 3.09 -2.65
C THR A 73 12.20 1.91 -3.54
N GLY A 74 11.80 1.93 -4.81
CA GLY A 74 11.92 0.79 -5.73
C GLY A 74 10.93 -0.34 -5.42
N VAL A 75 9.90 -0.08 -4.62
CA VAL A 75 8.91 -1.05 -4.15
C VAL A 75 7.57 -0.78 -4.82
N SER A 76 7.03 -1.78 -5.52
CA SER A 76 5.69 -1.69 -6.12
C SER A 76 4.66 -2.04 -5.06
N ILE A 77 3.70 -1.14 -4.85
CA ILE A 77 2.56 -1.44 -3.98
C ILE A 77 1.53 -2.23 -4.77
N VAL A 78 1.26 -3.47 -4.34
CA VAL A 78 0.24 -4.32 -4.92
C VAL A 78 -0.97 -4.34 -4.01
N LEU A 79 -2.08 -3.84 -4.53
CA LEU A 79 -3.37 -3.83 -3.87
C LEU A 79 -4.06 -5.17 -4.09
N MET A 80 -4.37 -5.87 -3.00
CA MET A 80 -5.13 -7.12 -3.02
C MET A 80 -6.43 -6.95 -2.25
N PRO A 81 -7.52 -7.61 -2.69
CA PRO A 81 -8.76 -7.64 -1.92
C PRO A 81 -8.47 -8.19 -0.52
N GLY A 82 -9.09 -7.59 0.49
CA GLY A 82 -8.96 -8.05 1.88
C GLY A 82 -9.33 -9.54 2.02
N PRO A 83 -8.69 -10.29 2.94
CA PRO A 83 -9.11 -11.66 3.22
C PRO A 83 -10.55 -11.66 3.78
N GLU A 84 -11.43 -12.42 3.14
CA GLU A 84 -12.82 -12.67 3.60
C GLU A 84 -12.89 -13.33 4.98
#